data_AF-A0A2W1ZYV9-F1
#
_entry.id   AF-A0A2W1ZYV9-F1
#
_cell.length_a   1.000
_cell.length_b   1.000
_cell.length_c   1.000
_cell.angle_alpha   90.00
_cell.angle_beta   90.00
_cell.angle_gamma   90.00
#
_symmetry.space_group_name_H-M   'P 1'
#
loop_
_entity.id
_entity.type
_entity.pdbx_description
1 polymer ?
#
loop_
_entity_poly.entity_id
_entity_poly.type
_entity_poly.pdbx_seq_one_letter_code
_entity_poly.pdbx_strand_id
1 'polypeptide(L)'
;MVPASRPRSASAGRRRLLATALAIAGLVGSLVLDAPVAQAASYPSWDDVLAARGKESAKQSQIVEIRGIIASLSEEADAAKAEADRLGAAFEAAQRKALRAAEKEQALRDDAEEHAEIADASAAQAGRFAAQMARSGGGDVTTSVITGGEGTRDLLYDLGALSKLSEQAERVETAATTDASVARSLTDQADRAAVALKDLAQAAQDRMGEAQAASDRAQAAYDEQEDNKSRLEAQLTSLTSGRATTEAQYEKGERIRKAEEERKRKALEAELARQLRAQQAAAAAAAANQGGGGSGGSGAPSAGGGGAAPGSGSGSGWVRPAGGWITSGYGVRVNPYTGAVAMHDGLDLGSGCSTAIVAASAGTVEYVGRYGGYGNYVRIDHGGGVKTAYGHIVDGGFRVAPGQRVGAGALIALVGSTGNSTGCHLHFETHVGGGTVNPVGFMAARGVGF
;
A
#
# COMPACT_ATOMS: atom_id res chain seq x y z
N MET A 1 -70.13 15.62 -50.22
CA MET A 1 -70.80 15.07 -49.02
C MET A 1 -69.88 15.30 -47.83
N VAL A 2 -70.22 16.28 -46.97
CA VAL A 2 -70.41 16.20 -45.49
C VAL A 2 -69.52 15.19 -44.72
N PRO A 3 -68.97 15.52 -43.53
CA PRO A 3 -67.68 16.18 -43.39
C PRO A 3 -66.90 15.63 -42.16
N ALA A 4 -65.92 16.40 -41.69
CA ALA A 4 -65.74 16.84 -40.31
C ALA A 4 -65.70 15.88 -39.10
N SER A 5 -64.79 16.30 -38.20
CA SER A 5 -65.01 16.47 -36.75
C SER A 5 -65.08 15.22 -35.87
N ARG A 6 -63.93 15.00 -35.23
CA ARG A 6 -63.70 14.54 -33.86
C ARG A 6 -64.90 14.73 -32.91
N PRO A 7 -65.00 13.86 -31.90
CA PRO A 7 -65.34 14.31 -30.56
C PRO A 7 -64.30 13.88 -29.51
N ARG A 8 -64.04 14.82 -28.59
CA ARG A 8 -63.48 14.57 -27.26
C ARG A 8 -64.56 13.89 -26.41
N SER A 9 -64.18 12.89 -25.61
CA SER A 9 -64.85 12.58 -24.35
C SER A 9 -63.84 11.96 -23.38
N ALA A 10 -63.99 12.37 -22.12
CA ALA A 10 -63.11 12.11 -20.99
C ALA A 10 -63.40 10.77 -20.30
N SER A 11 -62.39 10.17 -19.69
CA SER A 11 -62.36 9.70 -18.29
C SER A 11 -61.12 8.81 -18.11
N ALA A 12 -60.19 9.26 -17.26
CA ALA A 12 -59.96 8.72 -15.92
C ALA A 12 -59.22 7.39 -15.91
N GLY A 13 -57.99 7.38 -15.41
CA GLY A 13 -57.29 6.12 -15.10
C GLY A 13 -55.78 6.23 -15.04
N ARG A 14 -55.28 6.68 -13.90
CA ARG A 14 -53.88 6.67 -13.47
C ARG A 14 -53.12 5.40 -13.91
N ARG A 15 -51.90 5.56 -14.43
CA ARG A 15 -50.62 5.36 -13.69
C ARG A 15 -49.44 5.54 -14.63
N ARG A 16 -48.58 6.49 -14.27
CA ARG A 16 -47.28 6.77 -14.89
C ARG A 16 -46.29 5.68 -14.47
N LEU A 17 -45.37 5.33 -15.37
CA LEU A 17 -43.92 5.32 -15.11
C LEU A 17 -43.18 5.29 -16.46
N LEU A 18 -42.67 6.46 -16.82
CA LEU A 18 -41.65 6.73 -17.83
C LEU A 18 -40.34 6.07 -17.35
N ALA A 19 -39.72 5.21 -18.15
CA ALA A 19 -38.83 5.52 -19.28
C ALA A 19 -37.40 5.79 -18.82
N THR A 20 -36.53 4.84 -19.17
CA THR A 20 -35.07 4.98 -19.18
C THR A 20 -34.62 4.56 -20.58
N ALA A 21 -34.08 5.50 -21.34
CA ALA A 21 -33.34 5.21 -22.55
C ALA A 21 -32.19 6.20 -22.71
N LEU A 22 -30.99 5.61 -22.61
CA LEU A 22 -29.69 6.00 -23.13
C LEU A 22 -29.70 6.89 -24.39
N ALA A 23 -28.74 7.82 -24.50
CA ALA A 23 -27.48 7.58 -25.24
C ALA A 23 -26.67 8.87 -25.50
N ILE A 24 -25.43 8.87 -25.01
CA ILE A 24 -24.14 9.19 -25.67
C ILE A 24 -24.09 10.27 -26.78
N ALA A 25 -23.28 11.31 -26.56
CA ALA A 25 -22.34 11.88 -27.55
C ALA A 25 -21.30 12.75 -26.82
N GLY A 26 -20.01 12.51 -27.09
CA GLY A 26 -18.87 13.03 -26.31
C GLY A 26 -18.36 14.42 -26.69
N LEU A 27 -17.38 14.90 -25.92
CA LEU A 27 -16.35 15.84 -26.36
C LEU A 27 -15.24 15.95 -25.31
N VAL A 28 -14.00 15.90 -25.81
CA VAL A 28 -12.77 16.27 -25.12
C VAL A 28 -12.89 17.71 -24.62
N GLY A 29 -12.83 17.89 -23.30
CA GLY A 29 -12.81 19.19 -22.66
C GLY A 29 -12.26 19.00 -21.26
N SER A 30 -11.18 19.72 -20.96
CA SER A 30 -10.57 19.80 -19.65
C SER A 30 -11.65 20.06 -18.59
N LEU A 31 -12.03 19.02 -17.84
CA LEU A 31 -12.78 19.18 -16.60
C LEU A 31 -11.78 19.72 -15.57
N VAL A 32 -11.56 21.03 -15.62
CA VAL A 32 -11.41 21.78 -14.39
C VAL A 32 -12.73 21.55 -13.66
N LEU A 33 -12.74 20.53 -12.79
CA LEU A 33 -13.77 20.39 -11.79
C LEU A 33 -13.69 21.68 -10.99
N ASP A 34 -14.65 22.56 -11.26
CA ASP A 34 -14.95 23.75 -10.48
C ASP A 34 -15.37 23.24 -9.11
N ALA A 35 -14.37 22.93 -8.27
CA ALA A 35 -14.58 22.72 -6.86
C ALA A 35 -15.29 23.98 -6.38
N PRO A 36 -16.46 23.88 -5.74
CA PRO A 36 -17.11 25.06 -5.20
C PRO A 36 -16.05 25.74 -4.33
N VAL A 37 -15.73 27.00 -4.66
CA VAL A 37 -14.89 27.85 -3.83
C VAL A 37 -15.42 27.73 -2.42
N ALA A 38 -14.65 27.09 -1.55
CA ALA A 38 -15.00 26.90 -0.16
C ALA A 38 -15.31 28.28 0.42
N GLN A 39 -16.59 28.62 0.57
CA GLN A 39 -16.98 29.72 1.42
C GLN A 39 -16.51 29.31 2.81
N ALA A 40 -15.45 29.94 3.30
CA ALA A 40 -15.06 29.82 4.69
C ALA A 40 -16.31 30.10 5.53
N ALA A 41 -16.78 29.11 6.27
CA ALA A 41 -17.94 29.27 7.12
C ALA A 41 -17.69 30.47 8.04
N SER A 42 -18.53 31.49 7.91
CA SER A 42 -18.39 32.72 8.70
C SER A 42 -19.08 32.52 10.03
N TYR A 43 -18.31 32.26 11.07
CA TYR A 43 -18.83 32.07 12.42
C TYR A 43 -18.95 33.40 13.17
N PRO A 44 -19.93 33.54 14.08
CA PRO A 44 -20.06 34.73 14.92
C PRO A 44 -18.79 35.01 15.71
N SER A 45 -18.30 36.25 15.58
CA SER A 45 -17.13 36.72 16.32
C SER A 45 -17.50 37.10 17.76
N TRP A 46 -16.49 37.29 18.61
CA TRP A 46 -16.72 37.75 19.98
C TRP A 46 -17.37 39.15 20.02
N ASP A 47 -17.05 40.02 19.06
CA ASP A 47 -17.60 41.37 18.98
C ASP A 47 -19.10 41.34 18.63
N ASP A 48 -19.54 40.39 17.80
CA ASP A 48 -20.96 40.18 17.46
C ASP A 48 -21.76 39.75 18.69
N VAL A 49 -21.19 38.86 19.50
CA VAL A 49 -21.76 38.37 20.77
C VAL A 49 -21.92 39.51 21.78
N LEU A 50 -20.95 40.42 21.85
CA LEU A 50 -21.00 41.60 22.72
C LEU A 50 -22.04 42.62 22.25
N ALA A 51 -22.15 42.86 20.95
CA ALA A 51 -23.15 43.76 20.37
C ALA A 51 -24.58 43.26 20.61
N ALA A 52 -24.80 41.94 20.55
CA ALA A 52 -26.10 41.32 20.80
C ALA A 52 -26.55 41.44 22.27
N ARG A 53 -25.62 41.54 23.23
CA ARG A 53 -25.92 41.62 24.67
C ARG A 53 -26.73 42.86 25.07
N GLY A 54 -26.62 43.95 24.31
CA GLY A 54 -27.31 45.22 24.59
C GLY A 54 -28.81 45.23 24.26
N LYS A 55 -29.33 44.21 23.56
CA LYS A 55 -30.74 44.11 23.14
C LYS A 55 -31.25 42.68 23.36
N GLU A 56 -32.25 42.50 24.24
CA GLU A 56 -32.77 41.16 24.59
C GLU A 56 -33.20 40.33 23.38
N SER A 57 -33.81 40.96 22.37
CA SER A 57 -34.17 40.29 21.10
C SER A 57 -32.95 39.84 20.29
N ALA A 58 -31.87 40.64 20.25
CA ALA A 58 -30.65 40.28 19.52
C ALA A 58 -29.89 39.14 20.22
N LYS A 59 -29.88 39.15 21.57
CA LYS A 59 -29.34 38.07 22.40
C LYS A 59 -30.04 36.73 22.12
N GLN A 60 -31.38 36.72 22.06
CA GLN A 60 -32.14 35.50 21.76
C GLN A 60 -31.89 35.01 20.33
N SER A 61 -31.81 35.91 19.34
CA SER A 61 -31.44 35.57 17.96
C SER A 61 -30.05 34.93 17.87
N GLN A 62 -29.05 35.49 18.56
CA GLN A 62 -27.68 34.97 18.57
C GLN A 62 -27.58 33.58 19.20
N ILE A 63 -28.35 33.32 20.28
CA ILE A 63 -28.43 32.00 20.93
C ILE A 63 -28.99 30.95 19.96
N VAL A 64 -30.05 31.30 19.20
CA VAL A 64 -30.64 30.41 18.20
C VAL A 64 -29.66 30.13 17.06
N GLU A 65 -28.96 31.16 16.57
CA GLU A 65 -27.94 31.02 15.53
C GLU A 65 -26.79 30.10 15.95
N ILE A 66 -26.19 30.35 17.12
CA ILE A 66 -25.07 29.54 17.64
C ILE A 66 -25.49 28.08 17.85
N ARG A 67 -26.70 27.83 18.39
CA ARG A 67 -27.23 26.46 18.52
C ARG A 67 -27.45 25.79 17.16
N GLY A 68 -27.93 26.53 16.17
CA GLY A 68 -28.09 26.04 14.80
C GLY A 68 -26.75 25.64 14.18
N ILE A 69 -25.70 26.45 14.37
CA ILE A 69 -24.36 26.15 13.88
C ILE A 69 -23.78 24.89 14.54
N ILE A 70 -23.89 24.75 15.87
CA ILE A 70 -23.41 23.54 16.58
C ILE A 70 -24.14 22.28 16.05
N ALA A 71 -25.45 22.39 15.81
CA ALA A 71 -26.23 21.28 15.25
C ALA A 71 -25.77 20.94 13.82
N SER A 72 -25.58 21.93 12.95
CA SER A 72 -25.07 21.74 11.58
C SER A 72 -23.70 21.07 11.56
N LEU A 73 -22.75 21.55 12.37
CA LEU A 73 -21.41 20.97 12.47
C LEU A 73 -21.45 19.51 12.94
N SER A 74 -22.34 19.19 13.88
CA SER A 74 -22.53 17.80 14.33
C SER A 74 -23.11 16.94 13.21
N GLU A 75 -24.12 17.42 12.47
CA GLU A 75 -24.71 16.69 11.34
C GLU A 75 -23.72 16.49 10.20
N GLU A 76 -22.88 17.47 9.91
CA GLU A 76 -21.82 17.39 8.89
C GLU A 76 -20.74 16.36 9.27
N ALA A 77 -20.29 16.36 10.53
CA ALA A 77 -19.34 15.37 11.03
C ALA A 77 -19.93 13.94 11.02
N ASP A 78 -21.19 13.78 11.44
CA ASP A 78 -21.89 12.50 11.42
C ASP A 78 -22.10 11.98 9.99
N ALA A 79 -22.46 12.87 9.05
CA ALA A 79 -22.60 12.52 7.64
C ALA A 79 -21.26 12.13 6.99
N ALA A 80 -20.19 12.88 7.28
CA ALA A 80 -18.84 12.56 6.79
C ALA A 80 -18.35 11.22 7.35
N LYS A 81 -18.61 10.96 8.64
CA LYS A 81 -18.31 9.67 9.27
C LYS A 81 -19.09 8.52 8.64
N ALA A 82 -20.40 8.67 8.43
CA ALA A 82 -21.22 7.64 7.81
C ALA A 82 -20.76 7.31 6.38
N GLU A 83 -20.31 8.33 5.63
CA GLU A 83 -19.76 8.15 4.29
C GLU A 83 -18.39 7.44 4.32
N ALA A 84 -17.52 7.78 5.28
CA ALA A 84 -16.26 7.07 5.50
C ALA A 84 -16.49 5.60 5.85
N ASP A 85 -17.44 5.29 6.74
CA ASP A 85 -17.80 3.93 7.12
C ASP A 85 -18.37 3.15 5.92
N ARG A 86 -19.21 3.78 5.09
CA ARG A 86 -19.78 3.17 3.87
C ARG A 86 -18.70 2.84 2.84
N LEU A 87 -17.77 3.76 2.58
CA LEU A 87 -16.69 3.57 1.62
C LEU A 87 -15.64 2.59 2.15
N GLY A 88 -15.37 2.60 3.46
CA GLY A 88 -14.56 1.59 4.14
C GLY A 88 -15.13 0.18 3.95
N ALA A 89 -16.43 -0.01 4.19
CA ALA A 89 -17.09 -1.30 3.96
C ALA A 89 -17.06 -1.74 2.49
N ALA A 90 -17.17 -0.80 1.55
CA ALA A 90 -17.05 -1.07 0.12
C ALA A 90 -15.62 -1.51 -0.27
N PHE A 91 -14.61 -0.87 0.30
CA PHE A 91 -13.21 -1.25 0.15
C PHE A 91 -12.95 -2.66 0.69
N GLU A 92 -13.38 -2.95 1.91
CA GLU A 92 -13.20 -4.30 2.49
C GLU A 92 -13.87 -5.39 1.65
N ALA A 93 -15.07 -5.11 1.12
CA ALA A 93 -15.76 -6.05 0.24
C ALA A 93 -15.01 -6.29 -1.07
N ALA A 94 -14.39 -5.25 -1.64
CA ALA A 94 -13.54 -5.36 -2.83
C ALA A 94 -12.26 -6.17 -2.52
N GLN A 95 -11.60 -5.89 -1.40
CA GLN A 95 -10.43 -6.63 -0.95
C GLN A 95 -10.73 -8.12 -0.76
N ARG A 96 -11.83 -8.48 -0.07
CA ARG A 96 -12.21 -9.89 0.11
C ARG A 96 -12.43 -10.63 -1.21
N LYS A 97 -12.89 -9.93 -2.25
CA LYS A 97 -13.03 -10.52 -3.60
C LYS A 97 -11.66 -10.74 -4.25
N ALA A 98 -10.76 -9.77 -4.16
CA ALA A 98 -9.39 -9.90 -4.68
C ALA A 98 -8.63 -11.04 -3.99
N LEU A 99 -8.74 -11.17 -2.67
CA LEU A 99 -8.14 -12.26 -1.89
C LEU A 99 -8.60 -13.64 -2.36
N ARG A 100 -9.92 -13.86 -2.49
CA ARG A 100 -10.47 -15.13 -2.98
C ARG A 100 -10.05 -15.43 -4.42
N ALA A 101 -9.86 -14.40 -5.24
CA ALA A 101 -9.37 -14.57 -6.60
C ALA A 101 -7.88 -14.96 -6.62
N ALA A 102 -7.07 -14.41 -5.70
CA ALA A 102 -5.66 -14.76 -5.56
C ALA A 102 -5.48 -16.21 -5.10
N GLU A 103 -6.23 -16.64 -4.08
CA GLU A 103 -6.24 -18.04 -3.61
C GLU A 103 -6.60 -18.99 -4.75
N LYS A 104 -7.61 -18.64 -5.56
CA LYS A 104 -8.02 -19.45 -6.71
C LYS A 104 -6.98 -19.50 -7.82
N GLU A 105 -6.35 -18.37 -8.13
CA GLU A 105 -5.30 -18.31 -9.16
C GLU A 105 -4.09 -19.14 -8.76
N GLN A 106 -3.65 -19.04 -7.50
CA GLN A 106 -2.55 -19.84 -6.98
C GLN A 106 -2.88 -21.34 -7.02
N ALA A 107 -4.06 -21.75 -6.58
CA ALA A 107 -4.47 -23.16 -6.65
C ALA A 107 -4.45 -23.68 -8.10
N LEU A 108 -4.92 -22.88 -9.07
CA LEU A 108 -4.86 -23.25 -10.49
C LEU A 108 -3.43 -23.29 -11.04
N ARG A 109 -2.53 -22.44 -10.54
CA ARG A 109 -1.11 -22.47 -10.89
C ARG A 109 -0.42 -23.71 -10.35
N ASP A 110 -0.66 -24.05 -9.10
CA ASP A 110 -0.13 -25.25 -8.46
C ASP A 110 -0.60 -26.51 -9.20
N ASP A 111 -1.91 -26.60 -9.50
CA ASP A 111 -2.48 -27.68 -10.31
C ASP A 111 -1.84 -27.72 -11.71
N ALA A 112 -1.63 -26.56 -12.36
CA ALA A 112 -1.03 -26.49 -13.68
C ALA A 112 0.44 -26.95 -13.67
N GLU A 113 1.21 -26.62 -12.63
CA GLU A 113 2.61 -27.05 -12.47
C GLU A 113 2.70 -28.55 -12.21
N GLU A 114 1.88 -29.09 -11.30
CA GLU A 114 1.80 -30.53 -11.05
C GLU A 114 1.47 -31.31 -12.34
N HIS A 115 0.46 -30.85 -13.07
CA HIS A 115 0.07 -31.51 -14.32
C HIS A 115 1.05 -31.28 -15.47
N ALA A 116 1.85 -30.21 -15.45
CA ALA A 116 2.96 -30.03 -16.38
C ALA A 116 4.07 -31.06 -16.12
N GLU A 117 4.41 -31.33 -14.86
CA GLU A 117 5.38 -32.38 -14.51
C GLU A 117 4.89 -33.78 -14.94
N ILE A 118 3.61 -34.08 -14.73
CA ILE A 118 2.99 -35.33 -15.19
C ILE A 118 3.07 -35.43 -16.72
N ALA A 119 2.73 -34.35 -17.43
CA ALA A 119 2.80 -34.31 -18.89
C ALA A 119 4.23 -34.52 -19.41
N ASP A 120 5.23 -33.91 -18.77
CA ASP A 120 6.64 -34.08 -19.11
C ASP A 120 7.13 -35.52 -18.85
N ALA A 121 6.69 -36.13 -17.74
CA ALA A 121 7.00 -37.52 -17.43
C ALA A 121 6.40 -38.49 -18.46
N SER A 122 5.12 -38.28 -18.82
CA SER A 122 4.42 -39.07 -19.84
C SER A 122 5.03 -38.88 -21.23
N ALA A 123 5.41 -37.65 -21.60
CA ALA A 123 6.11 -37.35 -22.84
C ALA A 123 7.49 -38.01 -22.89
N ALA A 124 8.25 -37.98 -21.79
CA ALA A 124 9.54 -38.65 -21.69
C ALA A 124 9.40 -40.17 -21.79
N GLN A 125 8.35 -40.76 -21.21
CA GLN A 125 8.05 -42.18 -21.35
C GLN A 125 7.72 -42.55 -22.80
N ALA A 126 6.89 -41.76 -23.48
CA ALA A 126 6.59 -41.93 -24.90
C ALA A 126 7.84 -41.83 -25.76
N GLY A 127 8.70 -40.84 -25.51
CA GLY A 127 9.98 -40.67 -26.20
C GLY A 127 10.94 -41.84 -25.99
N ARG A 128 11.06 -42.36 -24.76
CA ARG A 128 11.89 -43.55 -24.47
C ARG A 128 11.35 -44.79 -25.18
N PHE A 129 10.04 -44.99 -25.19
CA PHE A 129 9.38 -46.09 -25.86
C PHE A 129 9.59 -46.02 -27.39
N ALA A 130 9.37 -44.85 -28.00
CA ALA A 130 9.65 -44.62 -29.42
C ALA A 130 11.12 -44.87 -29.76
N ALA A 131 12.05 -44.43 -28.91
CA ALA A 131 13.47 -44.65 -29.12
C ALA A 131 13.88 -46.13 -28.94
N GLN A 132 13.22 -46.89 -28.06
CA GLN A 132 13.41 -48.34 -27.95
C GLN A 132 12.92 -49.05 -29.22
N MET A 133 11.73 -48.70 -29.71
CA MET A 133 11.17 -49.22 -30.97
C MET A 133 12.07 -48.94 -32.18
N ALA A 134 12.64 -47.73 -32.25
CA ALA A 134 13.59 -47.38 -33.31
C ALA A 134 14.89 -48.19 -33.22
N ARG A 135 15.38 -48.49 -32.00
CA ARG A 135 16.62 -49.25 -31.77
C ARG A 135 16.44 -50.77 -31.91
N SER A 136 15.29 -51.32 -31.54
CA SER A 136 15.00 -52.76 -31.67
C SER A 136 14.70 -53.19 -33.11
N GLY A 137 14.87 -52.29 -34.08
CA GLY A 137 14.83 -52.60 -35.49
C GLY A 137 13.40 -52.80 -36.00
N GLY A 138 12.76 -51.71 -36.43
CA GLY A 138 11.58 -51.79 -37.32
C GLY A 138 11.86 -52.54 -38.63
N GLY A 139 13.12 -52.86 -38.93
CA GLY A 139 13.52 -53.72 -40.05
C GLY A 139 13.68 -55.20 -39.71
N ASP A 140 13.88 -55.59 -38.44
CA ASP A 140 14.31 -56.95 -38.08
C ASP A 140 13.14 -57.91 -37.75
N VAL A 141 12.00 -57.36 -37.32
CA VAL A 141 10.80 -58.17 -37.04
C VAL A 141 10.13 -58.62 -38.33
N THR A 142 10.09 -57.77 -39.37
CA THR A 142 9.52 -58.14 -40.67
C THR A 142 10.43 -59.12 -41.42
N THR A 143 11.75 -58.96 -41.35
CA THR A 143 12.69 -59.99 -41.84
C THR A 143 12.59 -61.26 -41.01
N SER A 144 12.55 -61.21 -39.68
CA SER A 144 12.35 -62.39 -38.81
C SER A 144 11.07 -63.16 -39.15
N VAL A 145 9.96 -62.47 -39.39
CA VAL A 145 8.68 -63.09 -39.79
C VAL A 145 8.74 -63.68 -41.22
N ILE A 146 9.51 -63.07 -42.13
CA ILE A 146 9.65 -63.52 -43.53
C ILE A 146 10.72 -64.62 -43.68
N THR A 147 11.77 -64.63 -42.84
CA THR A 147 12.95 -65.50 -42.98
C THR A 147 13.15 -66.52 -41.86
N GLY A 148 12.41 -66.43 -40.74
CA GLY A 148 12.75 -67.11 -39.48
C GLY A 148 11.81 -68.23 -39.00
N GLY A 149 10.72 -68.59 -39.69
CA GLY A 149 9.74 -69.53 -39.14
C GLY A 149 9.47 -70.78 -39.99
N GLU A 150 10.01 -71.94 -39.61
CA GLU A 150 9.58 -73.25 -40.14
C GLU A 150 8.29 -73.77 -39.45
N GLY A 151 7.63 -73.00 -38.57
CA GLY A 151 6.43 -73.43 -37.82
C GLY A 151 5.36 -72.36 -37.55
N THR A 152 4.08 -72.73 -37.69
CA THR A 152 2.90 -71.86 -37.51
C THR A 152 2.75 -71.29 -36.08
N ARG A 153 3.38 -71.90 -35.07
CA ARG A 153 3.32 -71.44 -33.67
C ARG A 153 4.15 -70.18 -33.43
N ASP A 154 5.29 -70.06 -34.09
CA ASP A 154 6.21 -68.94 -33.92
C ASP A 154 5.63 -67.66 -34.56
N LEU A 155 4.98 -67.81 -35.72
CA LEU A 155 4.23 -66.73 -36.37
C LEU A 155 3.09 -66.17 -35.49
N LEU A 156 2.35 -67.05 -34.80
CA LEU A 156 1.27 -66.63 -33.89
C LEU A 156 1.81 -65.91 -32.65
N TYR A 157 2.97 -66.33 -32.15
CA TYR A 157 3.66 -65.66 -31.04
C TYR A 157 4.11 -64.25 -31.45
N ASP A 158 4.73 -64.11 -32.62
CA ASP A 158 5.20 -62.83 -33.14
C ASP A 158 4.05 -61.85 -33.43
N LEU A 159 2.94 -62.33 -34.01
CA LEU A 159 1.72 -61.54 -34.19
C LEU A 159 1.09 -61.11 -32.86
N GLY A 160 1.10 -61.99 -31.85
CA GLY A 160 0.63 -61.67 -30.50
C GLY A 160 1.50 -60.61 -29.82
N ALA A 161 2.83 -60.70 -29.97
CA ALA A 161 3.77 -59.73 -29.44
C ALA A 161 3.62 -58.36 -30.11
N LEU A 162 3.46 -58.33 -31.44
CA LEU A 162 3.19 -57.09 -32.20
C LEU A 162 1.87 -56.43 -31.81
N SER A 163 0.81 -57.21 -31.62
CA SER A 163 -0.48 -56.70 -31.15
C SER A 163 -0.34 -56.06 -29.77
N LYS A 164 0.32 -56.74 -28.82
CA LYS A 164 0.56 -56.21 -27.47
C LYS A 164 1.44 -54.96 -27.45
N LEU A 165 2.43 -54.90 -28.34
CA LEU A 165 3.31 -53.76 -28.51
C LEU A 165 2.57 -52.55 -29.10
N SER A 166 1.70 -52.77 -30.10
CA SER A 166 0.84 -51.74 -30.67
C SER A 166 -0.14 -51.19 -29.63
N GLU A 167 -0.81 -52.06 -28.87
CA GLU A 167 -1.68 -51.65 -27.76
C GLU A 167 -0.91 -50.82 -26.72
N GLN A 168 0.34 -51.19 -26.43
CA GLN A 168 1.18 -50.47 -25.47
C GLN A 168 1.65 -49.12 -26.00
N ALA A 169 1.98 -49.04 -27.30
CA ALA A 169 2.31 -47.79 -27.97
C ALA A 169 1.14 -46.79 -27.91
N GLU A 170 -0.05 -47.26 -28.28
CA GLU A 170 -1.28 -46.45 -28.28
C GLU A 170 -1.63 -45.96 -26.87
N ARG A 171 -1.49 -46.81 -25.85
CA ARG A 171 -1.70 -46.42 -24.45
C ARG A 171 -0.73 -45.31 -24.00
N VAL A 172 0.54 -45.43 -24.33
CA VAL A 172 1.57 -44.46 -23.91
C VAL A 172 1.39 -43.12 -24.64
N GLU A 173 1.08 -43.14 -25.94
CA GLU A 173 0.80 -41.93 -26.71
C GLU A 173 -0.50 -41.24 -26.24
N THR A 174 -1.56 -42.02 -26.01
CA THR A 174 -2.85 -41.49 -25.51
C THR A 174 -2.70 -40.87 -24.13
N ALA A 175 -1.92 -41.49 -23.23
CA ALA A 175 -1.62 -40.92 -21.93
C ALA A 175 -0.87 -39.58 -22.06
N ALA A 176 0.22 -39.55 -22.83
CA ALA A 176 1.01 -38.33 -23.02
C ALA A 176 0.20 -37.18 -23.66
N THR A 177 -0.65 -37.46 -24.64
CA THR A 177 -1.49 -36.43 -25.29
C THR A 177 -2.62 -35.95 -24.37
N THR A 178 -3.18 -36.84 -23.54
CA THR A 178 -4.19 -36.49 -22.54
C THR A 178 -3.60 -35.60 -21.45
N ASP A 179 -2.48 -36.02 -20.86
CA ASP A 179 -1.80 -35.28 -19.79
C ASP A 179 -1.37 -33.89 -20.28
N ALA A 180 -0.80 -33.81 -21.49
CA ALA A 180 -0.45 -32.54 -22.11
C ALA A 180 -1.65 -31.63 -22.39
N SER A 181 -2.85 -32.19 -22.61
CA SER A 181 -4.08 -31.42 -22.83
C SER A 181 -4.66 -30.92 -21.50
N VAL A 182 -4.57 -31.72 -20.44
CA VAL A 182 -4.95 -31.32 -19.07
C VAL A 182 -4.05 -30.19 -18.58
N ALA A 183 -2.72 -30.33 -18.70
CA ALA A 183 -1.75 -29.30 -18.31
C ALA A 183 -2.01 -27.97 -19.04
N ARG A 184 -2.24 -28.00 -20.36
CA ARG A 184 -2.59 -26.80 -21.14
C ARG A 184 -3.91 -26.16 -20.67
N SER A 185 -4.94 -26.97 -20.44
CA SER A 185 -6.24 -26.47 -19.96
C SER A 185 -6.15 -25.80 -18.59
N LEU A 186 -5.35 -26.35 -17.67
CA LEU A 186 -5.12 -25.76 -16.34
C LEU A 186 -4.30 -24.47 -16.45
N THR A 187 -3.26 -24.46 -17.29
CA THR A 187 -2.48 -23.24 -17.58
C THR A 187 -3.38 -22.12 -18.12
N ASP A 188 -4.25 -22.42 -19.09
CA ASP A 188 -5.20 -21.44 -19.63
C ASP A 188 -6.20 -20.95 -18.58
N GLN A 189 -6.60 -21.81 -17.64
CA GLN A 189 -7.46 -21.42 -16.51
C GLN A 189 -6.73 -20.51 -15.53
N ALA A 190 -5.48 -20.82 -15.19
CA ALA A 190 -4.62 -20.01 -14.34
C ALA A 190 -4.39 -18.62 -14.97
N ASP A 191 -4.09 -18.56 -16.27
CA ASP A 191 -3.89 -17.28 -16.99
C ASP A 191 -5.16 -16.41 -16.98
N ARG A 192 -6.34 -17.00 -17.20
CA ARG A 192 -7.62 -16.27 -17.07
C ARG A 192 -7.89 -15.81 -15.64
N ALA A 193 -7.54 -16.63 -14.64
CA ALA A 193 -7.68 -16.28 -13.24
C ALA A 193 -6.73 -15.13 -12.86
N ALA A 194 -5.52 -15.09 -13.41
CA ALA A 194 -4.55 -14.01 -13.20
C ALA A 194 -5.03 -12.67 -13.76
N VAL A 195 -5.65 -12.67 -14.94
CA VAL A 195 -6.29 -11.46 -15.50
C VAL A 195 -7.43 -10.97 -14.60
N ALA A 196 -8.32 -11.87 -14.17
CA ALA A 196 -9.43 -11.51 -13.30
C ALA A 196 -8.96 -11.00 -11.92
N LEU A 197 -7.90 -11.60 -11.36
CA LEU A 197 -7.27 -11.14 -10.13
C LEU A 197 -6.74 -9.71 -10.29
N LYS A 198 -6.04 -9.42 -11.38
CA LYS A 198 -5.52 -8.08 -11.67
C LYS A 198 -6.62 -7.03 -11.68
N ASP A 199 -7.74 -7.31 -12.34
CA ASP A 199 -8.88 -6.38 -12.41
C ASP A 199 -9.52 -6.16 -11.03
N LEU A 200 -9.67 -7.23 -10.23
CA LEU A 200 -10.20 -7.15 -8.87
C LEU A 200 -9.25 -6.41 -7.92
N ALA A 201 -7.94 -6.61 -8.06
CA ALA A 201 -6.93 -5.91 -7.28
C ALA A 201 -6.93 -4.41 -7.58
N GLN A 202 -7.03 -4.02 -8.86
CA GLN A 202 -7.16 -2.62 -9.25
C GLN A 202 -8.44 -2.00 -8.67
N ALA A 203 -9.58 -2.69 -8.78
CA ALA A 203 -10.83 -2.21 -8.20
C ALA A 203 -10.74 -2.04 -6.67
N ALA A 204 -10.02 -2.93 -5.97
CA ALA A 204 -9.79 -2.77 -4.53
C ALA A 204 -8.89 -1.56 -4.23
N GLN A 205 -7.87 -1.30 -5.03
CA GLN A 205 -6.98 -0.14 -4.90
C GLN A 205 -7.73 1.18 -5.13
N ASP A 206 -8.60 1.25 -6.14
CA ASP A 206 -9.40 2.46 -6.41
C ASP A 206 -10.33 2.75 -5.22
N ARG A 207 -10.96 1.70 -4.64
CA ARG A 207 -11.81 1.84 -3.44
C ARG A 207 -11.03 2.18 -2.18
N MET A 208 -9.77 1.78 -2.07
CA MET A 208 -8.89 2.23 -0.98
C MET A 208 -8.68 3.73 -1.03
N GLY A 209 -8.41 4.28 -2.22
CA GLY A 209 -8.24 5.73 -2.41
C GLY A 209 -9.51 6.50 -2.05
N GLU A 210 -10.67 6.01 -2.48
CA GLU A 210 -11.98 6.59 -2.11
C GLU A 210 -12.23 6.54 -0.59
N ALA A 211 -11.95 5.41 0.06
CA ALA A 211 -12.12 5.25 1.49
C ALA A 211 -11.17 6.14 2.31
N GLN A 212 -9.91 6.28 1.88
CA GLN A 212 -8.94 7.16 2.53
C GLN A 212 -9.38 8.62 2.43
N ALA A 213 -9.75 9.08 1.22
CA ALA A 213 -10.23 10.44 1.01
C ALA A 213 -11.49 10.74 1.85
N ALA A 214 -12.38 9.76 2.02
CA ALA A 214 -13.55 9.89 2.87
C ALA A 214 -13.19 9.93 4.37
N SER A 215 -12.22 9.11 4.80
CA SER A 215 -11.69 9.14 6.17
C SER A 215 -11.04 10.49 6.50
N ASP A 216 -10.26 11.05 5.56
CA ASP A 216 -9.61 12.35 5.75
C ASP A 216 -10.65 13.48 5.87
N ARG A 217 -11.72 13.42 5.06
CA ARG A 217 -12.85 14.37 5.19
C ARG A 217 -13.60 14.21 6.51
N ALA A 218 -13.80 12.99 6.98
CA ALA A 218 -14.43 12.74 8.28
C ALA A 218 -13.56 13.29 9.43
N GLN A 219 -12.24 13.12 9.35
CA GLN A 219 -11.32 13.69 10.34
C GLN A 219 -11.34 15.22 10.30
N ALA A 220 -11.28 15.82 9.12
CA ALA A 220 -11.34 17.27 8.98
C ALA A 220 -12.67 17.86 9.52
N ALA A 221 -13.80 17.22 9.25
CA ALA A 221 -15.10 17.63 9.76
C ALA A 221 -15.19 17.48 11.29
N TYR A 222 -14.59 16.42 11.86
CA TYR A 222 -14.51 16.24 13.31
C TYR A 222 -13.62 17.28 13.99
N ASP A 223 -12.44 17.56 13.42
CA ASP A 223 -11.53 18.58 13.95
C ASP A 223 -12.20 19.97 13.90
N GLU A 224 -12.88 20.30 12.79
CA GLU A 224 -13.65 21.53 12.65
C GLU A 224 -14.81 21.60 13.66
N GLN A 225 -15.51 20.50 13.90
CA GLN A 225 -16.54 20.41 14.93
C GLN A 225 -15.96 20.71 16.32
N GLU A 226 -14.89 20.04 16.74
CA GLU A 226 -14.31 20.18 18.08
C GLU A 226 -13.77 21.60 18.33
N ASP A 227 -13.07 22.18 17.35
CA ASP A 227 -12.52 23.53 17.43
C ASP A 227 -13.63 24.59 17.55
N ASN A 228 -14.69 24.46 16.76
CA ASN A 228 -15.79 25.42 16.75
C ASN A 228 -16.76 25.23 17.91
N LYS A 229 -17.08 23.99 18.30
CA LYS A 229 -18.02 23.69 19.38
C LYS A 229 -17.56 24.28 20.71
N SER A 230 -16.29 24.12 21.06
CA SER A 230 -15.72 24.70 22.29
C SER A 230 -15.86 26.22 22.34
N ARG A 231 -15.63 26.89 21.20
CA ARG A 231 -15.78 28.35 21.06
C ARG A 231 -17.24 28.78 21.16
N LEU A 232 -18.12 28.11 20.43
CA LEU A 232 -19.55 28.41 20.33
C LEU A 232 -20.27 28.15 21.67
N GLU A 233 -19.91 27.10 22.41
CA GLU A 233 -20.44 26.80 23.75
C GLU A 233 -20.01 27.85 24.79
N ALA A 234 -18.78 28.35 24.70
CA ALA A 234 -18.31 29.45 25.53
C ALA A 234 -19.07 30.76 25.23
N GLN A 235 -19.32 31.06 23.95
CA GLN A 235 -20.16 32.19 23.54
C GLN A 235 -21.61 32.04 24.04
N LEU A 236 -22.18 30.84 23.97
CA LEU A 236 -23.51 30.54 24.48
C LEU A 236 -23.60 30.74 26.00
N THR A 237 -22.57 30.32 26.73
CA THR A 237 -22.47 30.48 28.19
C THR A 237 -22.35 31.96 28.58
N SER A 238 -21.62 32.76 27.80
CA SER A 238 -21.57 34.22 27.96
C SER A 238 -22.96 34.87 27.79
N LEU A 239 -23.69 34.51 26.73
CA LEU A 239 -25.02 35.06 26.42
C LEU A 239 -26.11 34.65 27.42
N THR A 240 -26.00 33.48 28.04
CA THR A 240 -27.01 32.94 28.97
C THR A 240 -26.76 33.29 30.43
N SER A 241 -25.51 33.37 30.88
CA SER A 241 -25.19 33.56 32.31
C SER A 241 -25.24 35.02 32.78
N GLY A 242 -25.21 36.00 31.87
CA GLY A 242 -25.37 37.42 32.17
C GLY A 242 -24.33 38.02 33.13
N ARG A 243 -23.24 37.30 33.46
CA ARG A 243 -22.22 37.73 34.43
C ARG A 243 -20.93 38.16 33.73
N ALA A 244 -20.48 39.39 34.00
CA ALA A 244 -19.24 40.00 33.50
C ALA A 244 -17.94 39.30 33.97
N THR A 245 -18.01 38.35 34.91
CA THR A 245 -16.85 37.59 35.40
C THR A 245 -16.26 36.62 34.37
N THR A 246 -17.05 36.25 33.35
CA THR A 246 -16.64 35.30 32.30
C THR A 246 -15.80 35.97 31.21
N GLU A 247 -15.94 37.29 30.98
CA GLU A 247 -15.14 38.07 30.01
C GLU A 247 -13.64 38.02 30.35
N ALA A 248 -13.28 38.29 31.61
CA ALA A 248 -11.90 38.27 32.06
C ALA A 248 -11.27 36.86 32.02
N GLN A 249 -12.07 35.82 32.22
CA GLN A 249 -11.61 34.43 32.12
C GLN A 249 -11.53 33.95 30.66
N TYR A 250 -12.46 34.37 29.80
CA TYR A 250 -12.49 34.07 28.37
C TYR A 250 -11.37 34.81 27.63
N GLU A 251 -11.19 36.12 27.84
CA GLU A 251 -10.04 36.86 27.32
C GLU A 251 -8.71 36.29 27.82
N LYS A 252 -8.67 35.76 29.04
CA LYS A 252 -7.45 35.11 29.57
C LYS A 252 -7.22 33.76 28.89
N GLY A 253 -8.26 32.98 28.63
CA GLY A 253 -8.19 31.73 27.86
C GLY A 253 -7.79 31.95 26.40
N GLU A 254 -8.43 32.90 25.72
CA GLU A 254 -8.10 33.32 24.34
C GLU A 254 -6.68 33.89 24.25
N ARG A 255 -6.23 34.69 25.23
CA ARG A 255 -4.84 35.17 25.29
C ARG A 255 -3.85 34.04 25.51
N ILE A 256 -4.16 33.06 26.37
CA ILE A 256 -3.29 31.89 26.59
C ILE A 256 -3.22 31.04 25.32
N ARG A 257 -4.34 30.83 24.63
CA ARG A 257 -4.44 30.06 23.38
C ARG A 257 -3.69 30.73 22.24
N LYS A 258 -3.95 32.03 21.99
CA LYS A 258 -3.20 32.84 21.02
C LYS A 258 -1.71 32.92 21.37
N ALA A 259 -1.36 33.03 22.64
CA ALA A 259 0.04 32.99 23.08
C ALA A 259 0.67 31.60 22.88
N GLU A 260 -0.07 30.50 23.02
CA GLU A 260 0.42 29.15 22.71
C GLU A 260 0.57 28.92 21.21
N GLU A 261 -0.40 29.33 20.39
CA GLU A 261 -0.29 29.29 18.93
C GLU A 261 0.87 30.14 18.43
N GLU A 262 1.00 31.36 18.96
CA GLU A 262 2.11 32.25 18.63
C GLU A 262 3.44 31.69 19.15
N ARG A 263 3.47 31.02 20.32
CA ARG A 263 4.65 30.31 20.82
C ARG A 263 5.00 29.12 19.95
N LYS A 264 4.03 28.33 19.49
CA LYS A 264 4.23 27.21 18.56
C LYS A 264 4.74 27.73 17.21
N ARG A 265 4.16 28.81 16.68
CA ARG A 265 4.60 29.48 15.45
C ARG A 265 6.01 30.05 15.59
N LYS A 266 6.30 30.78 16.66
CA LYS A 266 7.64 31.32 16.96
C LYS A 266 8.65 30.20 17.21
N ALA A 267 8.25 29.08 17.80
CA ALA A 267 9.12 27.92 17.96
C ALA A 267 9.43 27.27 16.61
N LEU A 268 8.44 27.15 15.71
CA LEU A 268 8.62 26.67 14.35
C LEU A 268 9.52 27.64 13.53
N GLU A 269 9.29 28.94 13.66
CA GLU A 269 10.06 29.99 12.98
C GLU A 269 11.49 30.11 13.53
N ALA A 270 11.68 29.99 14.85
CA ALA A 270 13.00 29.92 15.47
C ALA A 270 13.74 28.64 15.09
N GLU A 271 13.02 27.52 14.93
CA GLU A 271 13.59 26.27 14.44
C GLU A 271 14.02 26.40 12.98
N LEU A 272 13.19 26.98 12.12
CA LEU A 272 13.53 27.27 10.73
C LEU A 272 14.71 28.26 10.61
N ALA A 273 14.76 29.29 11.46
CA ALA A 273 15.86 30.24 11.51
C ALA A 273 17.16 29.61 12.03
N ARG A 274 17.09 28.68 12.99
CA ARG A 274 18.24 27.87 13.44
C ARG A 274 18.75 26.99 12.30
N GLN A 275 17.84 26.37 11.54
CA GLN A 275 18.17 25.55 10.36
C GLN A 275 18.84 26.39 9.26
N LEU A 276 18.32 27.58 8.95
CA LEU A 276 18.92 28.50 7.97
C LEU A 276 20.32 28.98 8.38
N ARG A 277 20.53 29.32 9.65
CA ARG A 277 21.86 29.70 10.17
C ARG A 277 22.85 28.55 10.15
N ALA A 278 22.39 27.33 10.49
CA ALA A 278 23.21 26.13 10.40
C ALA A 278 23.61 25.82 8.93
N GLN A 279 22.69 26.00 7.98
CA GLN A 279 22.96 25.88 6.54
C GLN A 279 23.97 26.93 6.06
N GLN A 280 23.83 28.20 6.47
CA GLN A 280 24.78 29.27 6.11
C GLN A 280 26.18 29.04 6.70
N ALA A 281 26.27 28.56 7.95
CA ALA A 281 27.54 28.21 8.59
C ALA A 281 28.20 26.98 7.92
N ALA A 282 27.42 25.97 7.54
CA ALA A 282 27.90 24.81 6.79
C ALA A 282 28.38 25.18 5.38
N ALA A 283 27.69 26.10 4.69
CA ALA A 283 28.11 26.62 3.39
C ALA A 283 29.41 27.43 3.48
N ALA A 284 29.59 28.25 4.53
CA ALA A 284 30.84 28.97 4.79
C ALA A 284 32.01 28.02 5.11
N ALA A 285 31.76 26.94 5.86
CA ALA A 285 32.76 25.91 6.14
C ALA A 285 33.12 25.09 4.89
N ALA A 286 32.15 24.79 4.02
CA ALA A 286 32.39 24.12 2.74
C ALA A 286 33.19 24.98 1.75
N ALA A 287 32.96 26.30 1.73
CA ALA A 287 33.76 27.25 0.95
C ALA A 287 35.21 27.35 1.45
N ALA A 288 35.43 27.24 2.77
CA ALA A 288 36.78 27.20 3.34
C ALA A 288 37.55 25.90 3.00
N ASN A 289 36.84 24.80 2.74
CA ASN A 289 37.43 23.49 2.43
C ASN A 289 37.76 23.26 0.93
N GLN A 290 37.40 24.18 0.02
CA GLN A 290 37.79 24.11 -1.40
C GLN A 290 39.14 24.78 -1.70
N GLY A 291 39.86 25.26 -0.68
CA GLY A 291 41.13 25.98 -0.82
C GLY A 291 42.41 25.14 -0.85
N GLY A 292 42.37 23.81 -0.86
CA GLY A 292 43.60 23.01 -0.71
C GLY A 292 43.62 21.65 -1.41
N GLY A 293 44.35 21.58 -2.54
CA GLY A 293 45.01 20.39 -3.12
C GLY A 293 44.08 19.30 -3.68
N GLY A 294 44.25 18.73 -4.87
CA GLY A 294 45.44 18.59 -5.71
C GLY A 294 45.50 17.15 -6.23
N SER A 295 45.08 16.96 -7.50
CA SER A 295 45.47 15.92 -8.46
C SER A 295 45.43 14.42 -8.09
N GLY A 296 44.62 13.67 -8.84
CA GLY A 296 44.98 12.31 -9.27
C GLY A 296 43.82 11.31 -9.37
N GLY A 297 43.54 10.82 -10.58
CA GLY A 297 42.84 9.54 -10.77
C GLY A 297 41.52 9.61 -11.53
N SER A 298 41.61 9.75 -12.85
CA SER A 298 40.54 9.57 -13.83
C SER A 298 39.94 8.16 -13.78
N GLY A 299 38.64 8.08 -13.49
CA GLY A 299 37.76 6.95 -13.73
C GLY A 299 36.32 7.45 -13.67
N ALA A 300 35.78 7.86 -14.82
CA ALA A 300 34.43 8.40 -14.92
C ALA A 300 33.38 7.34 -14.54
N PRO A 301 32.39 7.66 -13.68
CA PRO A 301 31.14 6.91 -13.66
C PRO A 301 30.17 7.54 -14.67
N SER A 302 29.69 6.69 -15.56
CA SER A 302 28.54 6.97 -16.42
C SER A 302 27.34 7.38 -15.56
N ALA A 303 26.68 8.45 -16.00
CA ALA A 303 25.45 8.95 -15.41
C ALA A 303 24.33 7.89 -15.47
N GLY A 304 23.60 7.74 -14.36
CA GLY A 304 22.38 6.94 -14.29
C GLY A 304 21.79 6.83 -12.87
N GLY A 305 20.86 7.75 -12.53
CA GLY A 305 19.76 7.54 -11.57
C GLY A 305 20.08 7.49 -10.06
N GLY A 306 19.74 8.55 -9.33
CA GLY A 306 20.12 8.77 -7.93
C GLY A 306 19.39 7.89 -6.88
N GLY A 307 20.16 7.52 -5.86
CA GLY A 307 19.71 7.03 -4.55
C GLY A 307 20.81 7.27 -3.53
N ALA A 308 20.52 7.96 -2.41
CA ALA A 308 21.53 8.36 -1.44
C ALA A 308 22.20 7.16 -0.75
N ALA A 309 23.49 7.28 -0.43
CA ALA A 309 24.28 6.20 0.19
C ALA A 309 23.87 5.93 1.66
N PRO A 310 24.01 4.68 2.16
CA PRO A 310 23.88 4.37 3.57
C PRO A 310 24.80 5.24 4.42
N GLY A 311 24.33 5.68 5.60
CA GLY A 311 25.11 6.53 6.50
C GLY A 311 25.05 8.03 6.18
N SER A 312 24.35 8.44 5.11
CA SER A 312 24.12 9.86 4.83
C SER A 312 23.18 10.48 5.88
N GLY A 313 23.57 11.61 6.47
CA GLY A 313 22.80 12.32 7.49
C GLY A 313 23.40 13.70 7.81
N SER A 314 22.62 14.59 8.40
CA SER A 314 22.99 16.01 8.62
C SER A 314 23.86 16.27 9.88
N GLY A 315 24.51 15.25 10.44
CA GLY A 315 25.31 15.38 11.68
C GLY A 315 24.49 15.47 12.97
N SER A 316 23.17 15.21 12.92
CA SER A 316 22.23 15.20 14.06
C SER A 316 22.37 13.99 15.00
N GLY A 317 23.35 13.12 14.75
CA GLY A 317 23.44 11.79 15.37
C GLY A 317 22.50 10.76 14.75
N TRP A 318 21.76 11.11 13.69
CA TRP A 318 20.93 10.20 12.91
C TRP A 318 21.42 10.09 11.47
N VAL A 319 21.34 8.90 10.90
CA VAL A 319 21.78 8.60 9.53
C VAL A 319 20.81 7.66 8.82
N ARG A 320 20.87 7.67 7.49
CA ARG A 320 20.09 6.76 6.65
C ARG A 320 20.57 5.30 6.83
N PRO A 321 19.69 4.34 7.16
CA PRO A 321 20.08 2.99 7.57
C PRO A 321 20.51 2.05 6.42
N ALA A 322 20.06 2.28 5.19
CA ALA A 322 20.50 1.56 3.99
C ALA A 322 20.41 2.49 2.79
N GLY A 323 20.99 2.12 1.64
CA GLY A 323 20.88 2.89 0.40
C GLY A 323 19.51 2.74 -0.28
N GLY A 324 19.43 3.00 -1.58
CA GLY A 324 18.25 2.69 -2.39
C GLY A 324 17.11 3.70 -2.34
N TRP A 325 16.03 3.44 -3.06
CA TRP A 325 14.79 4.24 -3.02
C TRP A 325 13.74 3.56 -2.15
N ILE A 326 12.73 4.33 -1.72
CA ILE A 326 11.56 3.79 -1.02
C ILE A 326 10.79 2.90 -1.99
N THR A 327 10.72 1.61 -1.70
CA THR A 327 9.88 0.66 -2.45
C THR A 327 8.48 0.55 -1.85
N SER A 328 8.35 0.80 -0.54
CA SER A 328 7.03 0.85 0.10
C SER A 328 7.04 1.67 1.40
N GLY A 329 6.02 2.51 1.60
CA GLY A 329 5.92 3.44 2.73
C GLY A 329 5.25 2.86 3.98
N TYR A 330 5.38 3.58 5.10
CA TYR A 330 4.69 3.30 6.37
C TYR A 330 3.19 3.57 6.27
N GLY A 331 2.40 2.74 6.95
CA GLY A 331 0.95 2.90 7.04
C GLY A 331 0.19 1.68 6.53
N VAL A 332 -1.13 1.81 6.52
CA VAL A 332 -2.03 0.74 6.11
C VAL A 332 -1.84 0.44 4.62
N ARG A 333 -1.43 -0.78 4.29
CA ARG A 333 -1.21 -1.21 2.91
C ARG A 333 -1.68 -2.64 2.69
N VAL A 334 -1.86 -3.02 1.43
CA VAL A 334 -2.02 -4.42 1.04
C VAL A 334 -0.68 -5.12 1.24
N ASN A 335 -0.65 -6.10 2.14
CA ASN A 335 0.54 -6.90 2.40
C ASN A 335 0.90 -7.70 1.14
N PRO A 336 2.12 -7.57 0.60
CA PRO A 336 2.51 -8.20 -0.66
C PRO A 336 2.62 -9.73 -0.58
N TYR A 337 2.55 -10.31 0.62
CA TYR A 337 2.56 -11.75 0.87
C TYR A 337 1.18 -12.37 1.02
N THR A 338 0.32 -11.72 1.79
CA THR A 338 -0.96 -12.30 2.20
C THR A 338 -2.14 -11.69 1.46
N GLY A 339 -1.93 -10.62 0.68
CA GLY A 339 -2.98 -9.86 0.00
C GLY A 339 -3.94 -9.13 0.95
N ALA A 340 -3.73 -9.24 2.26
CA ALA A 340 -4.58 -8.66 3.30
C ALA A 340 -4.15 -7.20 3.57
N VAL A 341 -5.10 -6.34 3.96
CA VAL A 341 -4.75 -5.03 4.51
C VAL A 341 -4.06 -5.30 5.85
N ALA A 342 -2.79 -4.90 5.90
CA ALA A 342 -2.01 -4.94 7.11
C ALA A 342 -1.41 -3.55 7.32
N MET A 343 -1.33 -3.14 8.58
CA MET A 343 -0.49 -2.03 8.94
C MET A 343 0.94 -2.39 8.55
N HIS A 344 1.57 -1.57 7.71
CA HIS A 344 3.00 -1.61 7.55
C HIS A 344 3.65 -0.73 8.59
N ASP A 345 4.21 -1.40 9.58
CA ASP A 345 4.81 -0.79 10.76
C ASP A 345 6.16 -0.09 10.48
N GLY A 346 6.64 -0.13 9.22
CA GLY A 346 7.95 0.40 8.82
C GLY A 346 8.01 1.07 7.46
N LEU A 347 9.20 1.12 6.88
CA LEU A 347 9.55 1.69 5.58
C LEU A 347 10.44 0.68 4.84
N ASP A 348 10.10 0.36 3.59
CA ASP A 348 10.88 -0.59 2.80
C ASP A 348 11.80 0.15 1.83
N LEU A 349 13.10 -0.19 1.87
CA LEU A 349 14.15 0.42 1.05
C LEU A 349 14.79 -0.61 0.10
N GLY A 350 14.58 -0.42 -1.20
CA GLY A 350 15.15 -1.24 -2.25
C GLY A 350 16.63 -0.94 -2.47
N SER A 351 17.50 -1.63 -1.74
CA SER A 351 18.96 -1.36 -1.69
C SER A 351 19.79 -2.37 -2.51
N GLY A 352 19.21 -3.51 -2.89
CA GLY A 352 19.93 -4.67 -3.45
C GLY A 352 20.34 -5.69 -2.37
N CYS A 353 20.55 -6.95 -2.76
CA CYS A 353 20.94 -8.00 -1.83
C CYS A 353 22.34 -7.75 -1.24
N SER A 354 22.55 -8.13 0.01
CA SER A 354 23.82 -8.05 0.73
C SER A 354 24.42 -6.65 0.88
N THR A 355 23.65 -5.59 0.60
CA THR A 355 24.09 -4.22 0.89
C THR A 355 24.13 -3.95 2.38
N ALA A 356 24.99 -3.02 2.81
CA ALA A 356 25.17 -2.67 4.21
C ALA A 356 23.89 -2.08 4.83
N ILE A 357 23.51 -2.60 6.00
CA ILE A 357 22.56 -1.99 6.93
C ILE A 357 23.36 -1.40 8.08
N VAL A 358 23.18 -0.11 8.33
CA VAL A 358 23.85 0.62 9.40
C VAL A 358 22.86 1.09 10.47
N ALA A 359 23.33 1.24 11.71
CA ALA A 359 22.53 1.78 12.79
C ALA A 359 22.11 3.23 12.50
N ALA A 360 20.81 3.50 12.48
CA ALA A 360 20.26 4.82 12.21
C ALA A 360 20.68 5.86 13.26
N SER A 361 20.97 5.44 14.50
CA SER A 361 21.58 6.29 15.53
C SER A 361 22.38 5.46 16.54
N ALA A 362 23.10 6.12 17.43
CA ALA A 362 23.83 5.46 18.51
C ALA A 362 22.85 4.83 19.53
N GLY A 363 23.17 3.66 20.06
CA GLY A 363 22.29 2.95 20.98
C GLY A 363 22.84 1.62 21.47
N THR A 364 21.99 0.86 22.16
CA THR A 364 22.28 -0.50 22.62
C THR A 364 21.41 -1.48 21.87
N VAL A 365 22.02 -2.52 21.29
CA VAL A 365 21.29 -3.59 20.59
C VAL A 365 20.45 -4.35 21.61
N GLU A 366 19.13 -4.24 21.49
CA GLU A 366 18.17 -4.89 22.39
C GLU A 366 17.90 -6.33 21.96
N TYR A 367 17.88 -6.59 20.65
CA TYR A 367 17.56 -7.90 20.10
C TYR A 367 18.31 -8.17 18.80
N VAL A 368 18.74 -9.42 18.62
CA VAL A 368 19.27 -9.99 17.38
C VAL A 368 18.76 -11.41 17.26
N GLY A 369 18.13 -11.76 16.14
CA GLY A 369 17.62 -13.11 15.91
C GLY A 369 16.44 -13.15 14.95
N ARG A 370 15.78 -14.30 14.87
CA ARG A 370 14.60 -14.50 14.01
C ARG A 370 13.33 -14.03 14.70
N TYR A 371 12.53 -13.17 14.04
CA TYR A 371 11.38 -12.50 14.64
C TYR A 371 10.13 -12.60 13.76
N GLY A 372 9.49 -13.77 13.74
CA GLY A 372 8.26 -14.01 12.99
C GLY A 372 8.38 -13.64 11.50
N GLY A 373 7.40 -12.87 10.99
CA GLY A 373 7.34 -12.42 9.60
C GLY A 373 8.47 -11.48 9.16
N TYR A 374 9.20 -10.87 10.11
CA TYR A 374 10.35 -10.00 9.82
C TYR A 374 11.60 -10.80 9.39
N GLY A 375 11.58 -12.13 9.53
CA GLY A 375 12.75 -12.95 9.26
C GLY A 375 13.86 -12.68 10.27
N ASN A 376 15.09 -12.54 9.79
CA ASN A 376 16.22 -12.13 10.61
C ASN A 376 16.14 -10.63 10.92
N TYR A 377 16.27 -10.29 12.19
CA TYR A 377 15.85 -9.00 12.73
C TYR A 377 16.84 -8.48 13.78
N VAL A 378 17.05 -7.16 13.78
CA VAL A 378 17.81 -6.41 14.79
C VAL A 378 16.95 -5.28 15.34
N ARG A 379 16.95 -5.07 16.65
CA ARG A 379 16.35 -3.88 17.29
C ARG A 379 17.37 -3.17 18.17
N ILE A 380 17.41 -1.84 18.08
CA ILE A 380 18.33 -0.98 18.83
C ILE A 380 17.52 0.01 19.66
N ASP A 381 17.83 0.09 20.95
CA ASP A 381 17.32 1.09 21.87
C ASP A 381 18.26 2.30 21.92
N HIS A 382 17.73 3.47 21.62
CA HIS A 382 18.46 4.74 21.60
C HIS A 382 18.27 5.56 22.89
N GLY A 383 17.47 5.06 23.84
CA GLY A 383 17.07 5.78 25.04
C GLY A 383 15.88 6.72 24.81
N GLY A 384 15.34 7.29 25.89
CA GLY A 384 14.23 8.25 25.81
C GLY A 384 12.93 7.67 25.23
N GLY A 385 12.76 6.34 25.24
CA GLY A 385 11.61 5.66 24.65
C GLY A 385 11.65 5.53 23.13
N VAL A 386 12.82 5.74 22.50
CA VAL A 386 13.02 5.66 21.05
C VAL A 386 13.78 4.40 20.68
N LYS A 387 13.25 3.62 19.72
CA LYS A 387 13.90 2.42 19.20
C LYS A 387 13.84 2.38 17.68
N THR A 388 14.81 1.71 17.06
CA THR A 388 14.76 1.38 15.63
C THR A 388 14.86 -0.11 15.40
N ALA A 389 14.20 -0.58 14.35
CA ALA A 389 14.16 -1.99 13.97
C ALA A 389 14.53 -2.20 12.51
N TYR A 390 15.18 -3.33 12.22
CA TYR A 390 15.75 -3.67 10.92
C TYR A 390 15.41 -5.13 10.60
N GLY A 391 14.59 -5.36 9.56
CA GLY A 391 14.10 -6.68 9.15
C GLY A 391 14.70 -7.21 7.86
N HIS A 392 14.34 -8.46 7.53
CA HIS A 392 14.69 -9.19 6.30
C HIS A 392 16.20 -9.40 6.07
N ILE A 393 16.99 -9.47 7.15
CA ILE A 393 18.45 -9.62 7.07
C ILE A 393 18.82 -10.97 6.41
N VAL A 394 19.87 -11.01 5.57
CA VAL A 394 20.33 -12.27 4.93
C VAL A 394 20.85 -13.26 5.98
N ASP A 395 20.72 -14.57 5.73
CA ASP A 395 21.32 -15.59 6.60
C ASP A 395 22.84 -15.40 6.71
N GLY A 396 23.37 -15.46 7.94
CA GLY A 396 24.76 -15.10 8.23
C GLY A 396 25.07 -13.59 8.12
N GLY A 397 24.05 -12.74 7.96
CA GLY A 397 24.17 -11.30 7.72
C GLY A 397 24.37 -10.43 8.96
N PHE A 398 24.17 -10.94 10.18
CA PHE A 398 24.35 -10.18 11.42
C PHE A 398 25.81 -9.75 11.62
N ARG A 399 26.03 -8.52 12.09
CA ARG A 399 27.37 -7.98 12.44
C ARG A 399 27.44 -7.47 13.89
N VAL A 400 26.38 -7.71 14.65
CA VAL A 400 26.24 -7.28 16.06
C VAL A 400 25.58 -8.37 16.91
N ALA A 401 25.70 -8.25 18.23
CA ALA A 401 25.09 -9.14 19.21
C ALA A 401 24.20 -8.37 20.22
N PRO A 402 23.24 -9.03 20.88
CA PRO A 402 22.44 -8.41 21.95
C PRO A 402 23.32 -7.82 23.06
N GLY A 403 22.96 -6.63 23.56
CA GLY A 403 23.71 -5.88 24.57
C GLY A 403 24.88 -5.06 24.03
N GLN A 404 25.25 -5.21 22.75
CA GLN A 404 26.33 -4.43 22.14
C GLN A 404 25.93 -2.95 21.99
N ARG A 405 26.84 -2.03 22.34
CA ARG A 405 26.69 -0.61 22.02
C ARG A 405 27.20 -0.32 20.62
N VAL A 406 26.43 0.45 19.85
CA VAL A 406 26.77 0.85 18.48
C VAL A 406 26.65 2.36 18.31
N GLY A 407 27.47 2.93 17.44
CA GLY A 407 27.37 4.33 17.03
C GLY A 407 26.43 4.51 15.83
N ALA A 408 25.99 5.73 15.57
CA ALA A 408 25.28 6.05 14.33
C ALA A 408 26.17 5.73 13.12
N GLY A 409 25.61 5.04 12.12
CA GLY A 409 26.34 4.61 10.92
C GLY A 409 27.18 3.35 11.10
N ALA A 410 27.22 2.75 12.29
CA ALA A 410 27.92 1.48 12.49
C ALA A 410 27.24 0.36 11.68
N LEU A 411 28.02 -0.47 10.99
CA LEU A 411 27.50 -1.64 10.28
C LEU A 411 26.88 -2.62 11.28
N ILE A 412 25.61 -2.97 11.08
CA ILE A 412 24.88 -3.88 11.97
C ILE A 412 24.41 -5.16 11.29
N ALA A 413 24.13 -5.11 9.99
CA ALA A 413 23.65 -6.26 9.24
C ALA A 413 23.85 -6.07 7.73
N LEU A 414 23.45 -7.08 6.95
CA LEU A 414 23.38 -7.02 5.49
C LEU A 414 21.95 -7.29 5.01
N VAL A 415 21.51 -6.56 4.00
CA VAL A 415 20.19 -6.70 3.37
C VAL A 415 20.02 -8.12 2.82
N GLY A 416 18.83 -8.69 2.99
CA GLY A 416 18.44 -9.98 2.43
C GLY A 416 16.96 -10.02 2.08
N SER A 417 16.41 -11.23 2.06
CA SER A 417 15.00 -11.50 1.73
C SER A 417 14.40 -12.54 2.67
N THR A 418 14.85 -12.60 3.93
CA THR A 418 14.38 -13.60 4.90
C THR A 418 13.04 -13.23 5.52
N GLY A 419 12.25 -14.22 5.93
CA GLY A 419 10.88 -13.98 6.40
C GLY A 419 9.93 -13.65 5.25
N ASN A 420 8.93 -12.80 5.52
CA ASN A 420 7.95 -12.39 4.52
C ASN A 420 8.50 -11.20 3.70
N SER A 421 9.41 -11.43 2.75
CA SER A 421 10.06 -10.39 1.92
C SER A 421 10.08 -10.68 0.42
N THR A 422 9.38 -9.93 -0.45
CA THR A 422 9.12 -10.31 -1.87
C THR A 422 10.35 -10.18 -2.79
N GLY A 423 11.47 -9.77 -2.22
CA GLY A 423 12.75 -9.54 -2.87
C GLY A 423 13.65 -8.75 -1.94
N CYS A 424 14.94 -8.63 -2.26
CA CYS A 424 15.91 -8.02 -1.35
C CYS A 424 15.62 -6.54 -1.05
N HIS A 425 15.26 -6.24 0.21
CA HIS A 425 15.05 -4.89 0.71
C HIS A 425 15.31 -4.82 2.22
N LEU A 426 15.52 -3.60 2.74
CA LEU A 426 15.48 -3.36 4.18
C LEU A 426 14.06 -2.95 4.57
N HIS A 427 13.47 -3.65 5.54
CA HIS A 427 12.32 -3.17 6.28
C HIS A 427 12.79 -2.42 7.54
N PHE A 428 12.48 -1.13 7.64
CA PHE A 428 12.98 -0.23 8.68
C PHE A 428 11.83 0.40 9.49
N GLU A 429 11.84 0.22 10.81
CA GLU A 429 10.83 0.82 11.70
C GLU A 429 11.44 1.83 12.67
N THR A 430 10.62 2.78 13.08
CA THR A 430 10.90 3.71 14.19
C THR A 430 9.81 3.57 15.23
N HIS A 431 10.19 3.38 16.50
CA HIS A 431 9.26 3.28 17.61
C HIS A 431 9.45 4.42 18.60
N VAL A 432 8.34 4.98 19.09
CA VAL A 432 8.32 6.01 20.14
C VAL A 432 7.27 5.63 21.17
N GLY A 433 7.64 5.57 22.44
CA GLY A 433 6.69 5.31 23.53
C GLY A 433 6.01 3.93 23.48
N GLY A 434 6.60 2.97 22.76
CA GLY A 434 6.09 1.60 22.61
C GLY A 434 5.28 1.34 21.33
N GLY A 435 4.95 2.37 20.55
CA GLY A 435 4.25 2.24 19.26
C GLY A 435 5.16 2.55 18.05
N THR A 436 4.77 2.08 16.87
CA THR A 436 5.44 2.41 15.59
C THR A 436 5.01 3.81 15.13
N VAL A 437 5.92 4.54 14.49
CA VAL A 437 5.65 5.86 13.88
C VAL A 437 6.27 5.89 12.49
N ASN A 438 5.77 6.78 11.62
CA ASN A 438 6.27 6.91 10.24
C ASN A 438 7.78 7.25 10.21
N PRO A 439 8.64 6.35 9.68
CA PRO A 439 10.08 6.56 9.65
C PRO A 439 10.50 7.74 8.79
N VAL A 440 9.78 8.06 7.70
CA VAL A 440 10.12 9.19 6.83
C VAL A 440 9.99 10.49 7.60
N GLY A 441 8.84 10.72 8.25
CA GLY A 441 8.61 11.93 9.05
C GLY A 441 9.55 12.01 10.26
N PHE A 442 9.74 10.88 10.96
CA PHE A 442 10.60 10.79 12.13
C PHE A 442 12.07 11.12 11.81
N MET A 443 12.60 10.59 10.70
CA MET A 443 13.99 10.76 10.28
C MET A 443 14.21 12.11 9.60
N ALA A 444 13.23 12.62 8.84
CA ALA A 444 13.29 13.96 8.25
C ALA A 444 13.37 15.05 9.33
N ALA A 445 12.61 14.91 10.42
CA ALA A 445 12.72 15.77 11.60
C ALA A 445 14.11 15.74 12.27
N ARG A 446 14.95 14.76 11.91
CA ARG A 446 16.33 14.57 12.37
C ARG A 446 17.34 14.79 11.25
N GLY A 447 16.94 15.42 10.15
CA GLY A 447 17.84 15.79 9.06
C GLY A 447 18.34 14.62 8.22
N VAL A 448 17.59 13.52 8.18
CA VAL A 448 17.86 12.38 7.31
C VAL A 448 16.74 12.29 6.26
N GLY A 449 17.11 12.44 4.99
CA GLY A 449 16.20 12.30 3.85
C GLY A 449 16.22 10.87 3.31
N PHE A 450 15.06 10.45 2.76
CA PHE A 450 14.92 9.17 2.08
C PHE A 450 14.78 9.28 0.57
#